data_AF-A0A3D1VCG9-F1
#
_entry.id   AF-A0A3D1VCG9-F1
#
_cell.length_a   1.000
_cell.length_b   1.000
_cell.length_c   1.000
_cell.angle_alpha   90.00
_cell.angle_beta   90.00
_cell.angle_gamma   90.00
#
_symmetry.space_group_name_H-M   'P 1'
#
loop_
_entity.id
_entity.type
_entity.pdbx_description
1 polymer ?
#
loop_
_entity_poly.entity_id
_entity_poly.type
_entity_poly.pdbx_seq_one_letter_code
_entity_poly.pdbx_strand_id
1 'polypeptide(L)'
;MTTQPTSPAVEFDPVSLEIMWSRLIGIADEMWTTVLRTAVSTIIGAAQDFGCEILDERGNSLAHSYRSMPVFNLIMPELTRKLIDAFPVEQMRPGDIFTT
;
A
#
# COMPACT_ATOMS: atom_id res chain seq x y z
N MET A 1 30.54 13.00 16.98
CA MET A 1 29.82 12.08 16.08
C MET A 1 28.63 11.56 16.88
N THR A 2 27.50 12.25 16.78
CA THR A 2 26.29 12.01 17.58
C THR A 2 25.57 10.77 17.04
N THR A 3 25.50 9.71 17.85
CA THR A 3 24.70 8.51 17.60
C THR A 3 23.23 8.84 17.80
N GLN A 4 22.43 8.84 16.72
CA GLN A 4 20.97 8.87 16.83
C GLN A 4 20.47 7.59 17.55
N PRO A 5 19.45 7.69 18.41
CA PRO A 5 18.85 6.51 19.01
C PRO A 5 18.05 5.75 17.95
N THR A 6 18.47 4.54 17.62
CA THR A 6 17.70 3.57 16.85
C THR A 6 16.41 3.29 17.63
N SER A 7 15.25 3.62 17.09
CA SER A 7 13.96 3.21 17.66
C SER A 7 13.99 1.72 17.98
N PRO A 8 13.42 1.26 19.11
CA PRO A 8 13.41 -0.16 19.43
C PRO A 8 12.71 -0.88 18.30
N ALA A 9 13.43 -1.79 17.62
CA ALA A 9 12.81 -2.69 16.67
C ALA A 9 11.70 -3.43 17.43
N VAL A 10 10.45 -3.25 17.01
CA VAL A 10 9.34 -4.04 17.53
C VAL A 10 9.62 -5.46 17.09
N GLU A 11 10.15 -6.27 18.00
CA GLU A 11 10.43 -7.68 17.76
C GLU A 11 9.09 -8.42 17.82
N PHE A 12 8.47 -8.61 16.66
CA PHE A 12 7.27 -9.41 16.56
C PHE A 12 7.62 -10.88 16.79
N ASP A 13 6.93 -11.53 17.72
CA ASP A 13 6.93 -12.99 17.75
C ASP A 13 6.26 -13.53 16.47
N PRO A 14 6.58 -14.77 16.04
CA PRO A 14 6.06 -15.31 14.78
C PRO A 14 4.53 -15.32 14.68
N VAL A 15 3.81 -15.45 15.80
CA VAL A 15 2.34 -15.44 15.83
C VAL A 15 1.83 -14.01 15.62
N SER A 16 2.39 -13.04 16.35
CA SER A 16 2.02 -11.63 16.18
C SER A 16 2.33 -11.12 14.76
N LEU A 17 3.47 -11.52 14.18
CA LEU A 17 3.83 -11.16 12.82
C LEU A 17 2.79 -11.68 11.82
N GLU A 18 2.43 -12.96 11.92
CA GLU A 18 1.45 -13.57 11.03
C GLU A 18 0.06 -12.94 11.18
N ILE A 19 -0.36 -12.60 12.41
CA ILE A 19 -1.62 -11.89 12.66
C ILE A 19 -1.61 -10.52 11.96
N MET A 20 -0.54 -9.75 12.08
CA MET A 20 -0.45 -8.42 11.46
C MET A 20 -0.39 -8.53 9.93
N TRP A 21 0.37 -9.46 9.40
CA TRP A 21 0.46 -9.75 7.98
C TRP A 21 -0.89 -10.15 7.38
N SER A 22 -1.58 -11.10 8.02
CA SER A 22 -2.92 -11.54 7.63
C SER A 22 -3.94 -10.39 7.65
N ARG A 23 -3.84 -9.46 8.60
CA ARG A 23 -4.71 -8.26 8.65
C ARG A 23 -4.45 -7.30 7.50
N LEU A 24 -3.18 -7.03 7.16
CA LEU A 24 -2.84 -6.14 6.05
C LEU A 24 -3.33 -6.72 4.71
N ILE A 25 -3.15 -8.02 4.50
CA ILE A 25 -3.69 -8.71 3.31
C ILE A 25 -5.22 -8.61 3.29
N GLY A 26 -5.88 -8.85 4.43
CA GLY A 26 -7.33 -8.73 4.55
C GLY A 26 -7.86 -7.35 4.16
N ILE A 27 -7.18 -6.28 4.61
CA ILE A 27 -7.53 -4.89 4.23
C ILE A 27 -7.40 -4.70 2.71
N ALA A 28 -6.29 -5.15 2.11
CA ALA A 28 -6.08 -5.01 0.67
C ALA A 28 -7.13 -5.79 -0.15
N ASP A 29 -7.56 -6.95 0.33
CA ASP A 29 -8.63 -7.76 -0.29
C ASP A 29 -10.02 -7.12 -0.16
N GLU A 30 -10.29 -6.45 0.97
CA GLU A 30 -11.53 -5.68 1.17
C GLU A 30 -11.55 -4.44 0.27
N MET A 31 -10.43 -3.72 0.13
CA MET A 31 -10.29 -2.62 -0.82
C MET A 31 -10.60 -3.09 -2.25
N TRP A 32 -10.00 -4.20 -2.67
CA TRP A 32 -10.26 -4.82 -3.98
C TRP A 32 -11.75 -5.12 -4.19
N THR A 33 -12.36 -5.80 -3.22
CA THR A 33 -13.76 -6.21 -3.29
C THR A 33 -14.70 -5.01 -3.33
N THR A 34 -14.37 -3.95 -2.59
CA THR A 34 -15.14 -2.71 -2.54
C THR A 34 -15.11 -1.99 -3.89
N VAL A 35 -13.93 -1.85 -4.49
CA VAL A 35 -13.79 -1.26 -5.83
C VAL A 35 -14.56 -2.10 -6.86
N LEU A 36 -14.40 -3.43 -6.82
CA LEU A 36 -15.06 -4.32 -7.77
C LEU A 36 -16.60 -4.23 -7.69
N ARG A 37 -17.17 -4.19 -6.49
CA ARG A 37 -18.62 -4.13 -6.27
C ARG A 37 -19.25 -2.78 -6.61
N THR A 38 -18.43 -1.72 -6.66
CA THR A 38 -18.87 -0.36 -7.00
C THR A 38 -18.52 0.05 -8.42
N ALA A 39 -17.85 -0.84 -9.17
CA ALA A 39 -17.41 -0.58 -10.53
C ALA A 39 -18.59 -0.51 -11.52
N VAL A 40 -18.69 0.62 -12.21
CA VAL A 40 -19.58 0.79 -13.38
C VAL A 40 -18.84 0.45 -14.69
N SER A 41 -17.50 0.54 -14.69
CA SER A 41 -16.65 0.22 -15.84
C SER A 41 -16.50 -1.29 -16.01
N THR A 42 -16.67 -1.80 -17.24
CA THR A 42 -16.42 -3.21 -17.57
C THR A 42 -14.94 -3.58 -17.48
N ILE A 43 -14.03 -2.61 -17.66
CA ILE A 43 -12.58 -2.81 -17.48
C ILE A 43 -12.26 -3.17 -16.03
N ILE A 44 -12.95 -2.54 -15.08
CA ILE A 44 -12.76 -2.81 -13.65
C ILE A 44 -13.64 -3.98 -13.19
N GLY A 45 -14.93 -3.97 -13.54
CA GLY A 45 -15.93 -4.92 -13.07
C GLY A 45 -15.84 -6.32 -13.68
N ALA A 46 -15.31 -6.45 -14.91
CA ALA A 46 -15.21 -7.71 -15.61
C ALA A 46 -13.76 -8.08 -15.96
N ALA A 47 -12.98 -7.16 -16.53
CA ALA A 47 -11.58 -7.43 -16.87
C ALA A 47 -10.64 -7.34 -15.65
N GLN A 48 -11.08 -6.65 -14.58
CA GLN A 48 -10.34 -6.48 -13.33
C GLN A 48 -8.94 -5.85 -13.51
N ASP A 49 -8.82 -4.94 -14.45
CA ASP A 49 -7.58 -4.22 -14.75
C ASP A 49 -7.42 -3.02 -13.80
N PHE A 50 -7.15 -3.33 -12.53
CA PHE A 50 -6.80 -2.36 -11.49
C PHE A 50 -5.97 -3.06 -10.39
N GLY A 51 -5.44 -2.28 -9.45
CA GLY A 51 -4.71 -2.78 -8.29
C GLY A 51 -5.10 -2.03 -7.01
N CYS A 52 -4.89 -2.67 -5.87
CA CYS A 52 -5.05 -2.07 -4.54
C CYS A 52 -3.86 -2.48 -3.69
N GLU A 53 -3.16 -1.49 -3.15
CA GLU A 53 -1.87 -1.68 -2.48
C GLU A 53 -1.71 -0.75 -1.29
N ILE A 54 -1.10 -1.29 -0.23
CA ILE A 54 -0.73 -0.59 0.99
C ILE A 54 0.79 -0.42 0.95
N LEU A 55 1.25 0.81 1.11
CA LEU A 55 2.67 1.17 1.07
C LEU A 55 3.10 1.83 2.39
N ASP A 56 4.39 1.73 2.72
CA ASP A 56 4.98 2.47 3.84
C ASP A 56 5.35 3.91 3.45
N GLU A 57 5.80 4.69 4.44
CA GLU A 57 6.25 6.08 4.29
C GLU A 57 7.46 6.26 3.37
N ARG A 58 8.14 5.17 2.99
CA ARG A 58 9.29 5.15 2.08
C ARG A 58 8.90 4.66 0.68
N GLY A 59 7.60 4.39 0.45
CA GLY A 59 7.08 3.85 -0.79
C GLY A 59 7.43 2.38 -1.03
N ASN A 60 7.71 1.59 0.01
CA ASN A 60 7.81 0.14 -0.12
C ASN A 60 6.42 -0.50 -0.05
N SER A 61 6.20 -1.51 -0.89
CA SER A 61 4.99 -2.33 -0.84
C SER A 61 4.94 -3.12 0.48
N LEU A 62 3.82 -3.02 1.19
CA LEU A 62 3.56 -3.82 2.40
C LEU A 62 2.58 -4.97 2.12
N ALA A 63 1.46 -4.67 1.46
CA ALA A 63 0.46 -5.67 1.13
C ALA A 63 -0.36 -5.23 -0.09
N HIS A 64 -0.78 -6.20 -0.89
CA HIS A 64 -1.69 -6.01 -2.01
C HIS A 64 -2.65 -7.19 -2.08
N SER A 65 -3.79 -7.01 -2.75
CA SER A 65 -4.68 -8.15 -3.00
C SER A 65 -3.97 -9.17 -3.90
N TYR A 66 -4.17 -10.47 -3.65
CA TYR A 66 -3.61 -11.52 -4.51
C TYR A 66 -4.20 -11.49 -5.93
N ARG A 67 -5.37 -10.84 -6.09
CA ARG A 67 -6.08 -10.69 -7.37
C ARG A 67 -5.52 -9.56 -8.23
N SER A 68 -4.71 -8.68 -7.65
CA SER A 68 -4.07 -7.55 -8.34
C SER A 68 -3.13 -8.05 -9.43
N MET A 69 -3.20 -7.44 -10.62
CA MET A 69 -2.26 -7.78 -11.69
C MET A 69 -0.83 -7.39 -11.28
N PRO A 70 0.17 -8.25 -11.51
CA PRO A 70 1.54 -7.99 -11.05
C PRO A 70 2.14 -6.66 -11.51
N VAL A 71 1.67 -6.13 -12.65
CA VAL A 71 2.12 -4.83 -13.18
C VAL A 71 1.86 -3.68 -12.22
N PHE A 72 0.72 -3.69 -11.51
CA PHE A 72 0.39 -2.64 -10.54
C PHE A 72 1.32 -2.70 -9.32
N ASN A 73 1.56 -3.90 -8.81
CA ASN A 73 2.42 -4.11 -7.63
C ASN A 73 3.88 -3.71 -7.90
N LEU A 74 4.32 -3.76 -9.16
CA LEU A 74 5.67 -3.35 -9.55
C LEU A 74 5.79 -1.84 -9.73
N ILE A 75 4.75 -1.17 -10.25
CA ILE A 75 4.81 0.27 -10.55
C ILE A 75 4.49 1.14 -9.35
N MET A 76 3.57 0.72 -8.47
CA MET A 76 3.10 1.51 -7.34
C MET A 76 4.23 1.92 -6.38
N PRO A 77 5.19 1.05 -6.00
CA PRO A 77 6.33 1.47 -5.17
C PRO A 77 7.16 2.59 -5.82
N GLU A 78 7.40 2.48 -7.13
CA GLU A 78 8.19 3.48 -7.88
C GLU A 78 7.43 4.80 -8.03
N LEU A 79 6.13 4.72 -8.31
CA LEU A 79 5.24 5.86 -8.35
C LEU A 79 5.25 6.59 -7.00
N THR A 80 5.06 5.88 -5.90
CA THR A 80 4.98 6.47 -4.56
C THR A 80 6.31 7.10 -4.15
N ARG A 81 7.46 6.49 -4.49
CA ARG A 81 8.77 7.13 -4.25
C ARG A 81 8.92 8.45 -4.99
N LYS A 82 8.57 8.50 -6.29
CA LYS A 82 8.59 9.75 -7.07
C LYS A 82 7.62 10.79 -6.52
N LEU A 83 6.48 10.34 -6.00
CA LEU A 83 5.50 11.20 -5.37
C LEU A 83 6.04 11.82 -4.08
N ILE A 84 6.71 11.01 -3.24
CA ILE A 84 7.38 11.48 -2.02
C ILE A 84 8.52 12.45 -2.35
N ASP A 85 9.28 12.21 -3.43
CA ASP A 85 10.33 13.14 -3.89
C ASP A 85 9.75 14.51 -4.27
N ALA A 86 8.57 14.53 -4.90
CA ALA A 86 7.88 15.76 -5.30
C ALA A 86 7.13 16.44 -4.14
N PHE A 87 6.57 15.64 -3.24
CA PHE A 87 5.77 16.04 -2.09
C PHE A 87 6.26 15.28 -0.86
N PRO A 88 7.25 15.82 -0.12
CA PRO A 88 7.82 15.15 1.05
C PRO A 88 6.76 14.79 2.09
N VAL A 89 6.93 13.64 2.75
CA VAL A 89 5.95 13.09 3.72
C VAL A 89 5.65 14.08 4.85
N GLU A 90 6.63 14.89 5.26
CA GLU A 90 6.48 15.89 6.32
C GLU A 90 5.53 17.04 5.95
N GLN A 91 5.23 17.20 4.66
CA GLN A 91 4.32 18.21 4.14
C GLN A 91 2.91 17.66 3.90
N MET A 92 2.76 16.34 3.83
CA MET A 92 1.46 15.67 3.64
C MET A 92 0.59 15.82 4.89
N ARG A 93 -0.72 15.97 4.67
CA ARG A 93 -1.71 16.12 5.74
C ARG A 93 -2.80 15.04 5.64
N PRO A 94 -3.40 14.63 6.78
CA PRO A 94 -4.55 13.74 6.76
C PRO A 94 -5.67 14.29 5.85
N GLY A 95 -6.11 13.47 4.90
CA GLY A 95 -7.15 13.83 3.93
C GLY A 95 -6.63 14.28 2.55
N ASP A 96 -5.32 14.44 2.39
CA ASP A 96 -4.73 14.74 1.07
C ASP A 96 -4.94 13.56 0.10
N ILE A 97 -5.22 13.88 -1.16
CA ILE A 97 -5.36 12.93 -2.26
C ILE A 97 -4.42 13.36 -3.37
N PHE A 98 -3.55 12.45 -3.80
CA PHE A 98 -2.65 12.68 -4.92
C PHE A 98 -3.08 11.86 -6.14
N THR A 99 -2.85 12.41 -7.33
CA THR A 99 -3.17 11.79 -8.61
C THR A 99 -2.10 12.16 -9.63
N THR A 100 -1.72 11.21 -10.49
CA THR A 100 -0.73 11.38 -11.57
C THR A 100 -1.36 11.23 -12.94
#